data_AF-A0A672MHW7-F1
#
_entry.id   AF-A0A672MHW7-F1
#
_cell.length_a   1.000
_cell.length_b   1.000
_cell.length_c   1.000
_cell.angle_alpha   90.00
_cell.angle_beta   90.00
_cell.angle_gamma   90.00
#
_symmetry.space_group_name_H-M   'P 1'
#
loop_
_entity.id
_entity.type
_entity.pdbx_description
1 polymer ?
#
loop_
_entity_poly.entity_id
_entity_poly.type
_entity_poly.pdbx_seq_one_letter_code
_entity_poly.pdbx_strand_id
1 'polypeptide(L)'
;KGLVEELIMVESILSTEMTSVTTAAQMLLDQMYYLEEVGWFQAFLDILLASEYTGLHEAIKEWNFQELEELNDHRRFLERIEPSITKHMKPSELLAHMSGCLKPRECEEIRAEESQRGHIAASEKLVTSLLRSDKPNWFKLLKIALENCDLDEALNMLETNGEATAAKASNWDGEPEAMMTTVSFEFREEPEPEDMLMSSNNTSVTEEPGGFTGKPERSGERKLREYQKELTAAAVKGQNTVICAPTGCGKTIVALAISDYHLKQFPERAKIVFLATKVDVYEQQYKLFKEHFFSKDPNIRVTGMCGDMDYLSLRWLIENHDIVVMTAQILVNALQSAEVPSLEILSLILFDECHNTTGKHPYNNIMTRYLDTKLNSSTHSLPQIVGLTASVGIGSFKNELEAENNILQLCANLDTRVITTVTEHKDELKSYVHTPAKAFFEVKQCTSHPFIRIIKNIMSNIEQLAQKTYNIGAQSSPAHACCTNTDTHTNTHVSLCVSERLLNIQSHEYGSQKYEQWIISVQKSCRVLQMKNADEERRICRELYNYTEHLRVRQTDR
;
A
#
# COMPACT_ATOMS: atom_id res chain seq x y z
N LYS A 1 -21.36 12.13 60.81
CA LYS A 1 -20.92 13.32 60.06
C LYS A 1 -19.91 12.91 58.99
N GLY A 2 -18.77 12.29 59.34
CA GLY A 2 -17.81 11.76 58.36
C GLY A 2 -18.40 10.86 57.25
N LEU A 3 -19.16 9.81 57.61
CA LEU A 3 -19.83 8.93 56.61
C LEU A 3 -20.79 9.66 55.64
N VAL A 4 -21.38 10.79 56.06
CA VAL A 4 -22.29 11.56 55.21
C VAL A 4 -21.49 12.44 54.24
N GLU A 5 -20.35 12.98 54.68
CA GLU A 5 -19.44 13.75 53.83
C GLU A 5 -18.76 12.84 52.78
N GLU A 6 -18.39 11.62 53.13
CA GLU A 6 -17.87 10.60 52.20
C GLU A 6 -18.91 10.19 51.15
N LEU A 7 -20.17 9.95 51.56
CA LEU A 7 -21.26 9.62 50.63
C LEU A 7 -21.54 10.75 49.64
N ILE A 8 -21.57 12.00 50.11
CA ILE A 8 -21.75 13.19 49.26
C ILE A 8 -20.59 13.32 48.25
N MET A 9 -19.37 13.00 48.67
CA MET A 9 -18.20 13.05 47.81
C MET A 9 -18.23 11.97 46.72
N VAL A 10 -18.58 10.73 47.06
CA VAL A 10 -18.73 9.64 46.09
C VAL A 10 -19.83 9.98 45.07
N GLU A 11 -20.97 10.50 45.54
CA GLU A 11 -22.06 10.92 44.67
C GLU A 11 -21.64 12.08 43.76
N SER A 12 -20.81 13.01 44.26
CA SER A 12 -20.23 14.07 43.45
C SER A 12 -19.28 13.56 42.37
N ILE A 13 -18.46 12.53 42.65
CA ILE A 13 -17.55 11.93 41.65
C ILE A 13 -18.38 11.23 40.55
N LEU A 14 -19.38 10.44 40.94
CA LEU A 14 -20.28 9.73 40.01
C LEU A 14 -21.10 10.71 39.15
N SER A 15 -21.56 11.82 39.72
CA SER A 15 -22.24 12.86 38.95
C SER A 15 -21.31 13.53 37.93
N THR A 16 -20.05 13.76 38.29
CA THR A 16 -19.05 14.34 37.37
C THR A 16 -18.69 13.38 36.26
N GLU A 17 -18.66 12.07 36.51
CA GLU A 17 -18.34 11.03 35.52
C GLU A 17 -19.25 11.11 34.30
N MET A 18 -20.54 11.45 34.50
CA MET A 18 -21.52 11.65 33.43
C MET A 18 -21.15 12.79 32.47
N THR A 19 -20.32 13.73 32.91
CA THR A 19 -19.88 14.89 32.11
C THR A 19 -18.43 14.78 31.63
N SER A 20 -17.53 14.26 32.46
CA SER A 20 -16.12 14.10 32.17
C SER A 20 -15.52 13.00 33.04
N VAL A 21 -15.28 11.85 32.42
CA VAL A 21 -14.62 10.70 33.06
C VAL A 21 -13.22 11.08 33.56
N THR A 22 -12.48 11.90 32.80
CA THR A 22 -11.13 12.36 33.18
C THR A 22 -11.19 13.27 34.42
N THR A 23 -12.17 14.15 34.51
CA THR A 23 -12.33 15.03 35.68
C THR A 23 -12.77 14.23 36.90
N ALA A 24 -13.66 13.26 36.74
CA ALA A 24 -14.06 12.35 37.82
C ALA A 24 -12.88 11.52 38.34
N ALA A 25 -12.02 11.02 37.44
CA ALA A 25 -10.79 10.31 37.82
C ALA A 25 -9.81 11.22 38.57
N GLN A 26 -9.62 12.47 38.14
CA GLN A 26 -8.81 13.44 38.86
C GLN A 26 -9.36 13.69 40.27
N MET A 27 -10.68 13.92 40.40
CA MET A 27 -11.32 14.10 41.70
C MET A 27 -11.11 12.89 42.62
N LEU A 28 -11.17 11.67 42.08
CA LEU A 28 -10.88 10.45 42.84
C LEU A 28 -9.42 10.43 43.33
N LEU A 29 -8.47 10.68 42.44
CA LEU A 29 -7.03 10.69 42.77
C LEU A 29 -6.68 11.76 43.81
N ASP A 30 -7.28 12.95 43.70
CA ASP A 30 -7.08 14.04 44.65
C ASP A 30 -7.54 13.65 46.06
N GLN A 31 -8.64 12.90 46.18
CA GLN A 31 -9.13 12.42 47.47
C GLN A 31 -8.27 11.27 48.01
N MET A 32 -7.85 10.36 47.13
CA MET A 32 -6.98 9.25 47.50
C MET A 32 -5.62 9.71 48.04
N TYR A 33 -5.11 10.84 47.56
CA TYR A 33 -3.86 11.43 48.04
C TYR A 33 -3.86 11.74 49.54
N TYR A 34 -5.04 12.03 50.12
CA TYR A 34 -5.21 12.36 51.53
C TYR A 34 -5.68 11.17 52.40
N LEU A 35 -5.76 9.95 51.85
CA LEU A 35 -6.15 8.77 52.61
C LEU A 35 -5.01 8.30 53.53
N GLU A 36 -5.29 8.22 54.83
CA GLU A 36 -4.34 7.74 55.86
C GLU A 36 -4.65 6.31 56.34
N GLU A 37 -5.70 5.66 55.82
CA GLU A 37 -6.13 4.35 56.28
C GLU A 37 -5.15 3.22 55.91
N VAL A 38 -4.79 2.37 56.88
CA VAL A 38 -3.85 1.27 56.63
C VAL A 38 -4.42 0.30 55.59
N GLY A 39 -3.70 0.10 54.49
CA GLY A 39 -4.07 -0.83 53.42
C GLY A 39 -4.87 -0.22 52.26
N TRP A 40 -5.15 1.09 52.26
CA TRP A 40 -5.89 1.75 51.18
C TRP A 40 -5.26 1.51 49.80
N PHE A 41 -3.93 1.52 49.71
CA PHE A 41 -3.20 1.38 48.45
C PHE A 41 -3.32 -0.04 47.87
N GLN A 42 -3.25 -1.07 48.73
CA GLN A 42 -3.46 -2.45 48.29
C GLN A 42 -4.92 -2.66 47.87
N ALA A 43 -5.88 -2.13 48.63
CA ALA A 43 -7.29 -2.17 48.25
C ALA A 43 -7.54 -1.49 46.90
N PHE A 44 -6.86 -0.38 46.62
CA PHE A 44 -6.93 0.28 45.33
C PHE A 44 -6.39 -0.60 44.19
N LEU A 45 -5.22 -1.24 44.36
CA LEU A 45 -4.69 -2.18 43.38
C LEU A 45 -5.65 -3.36 43.15
N ASP A 46 -6.20 -3.92 44.22
CA ASP A 46 -7.15 -5.05 44.14
C ASP A 46 -8.43 -4.62 43.38
N ILE A 47 -8.92 -3.40 43.59
CA ILE A 47 -10.08 -2.84 42.87
C ILE A 47 -9.75 -2.61 41.39
N LEU A 48 -8.55 -2.11 41.06
CA LEU A 48 -8.13 -1.97 39.66
C LEU A 48 -8.14 -3.32 38.96
N LEU A 49 -7.57 -4.35 39.59
CA LEU A 49 -7.53 -5.70 39.03
C LEU A 49 -8.94 -6.30 38.90
N ALA A 50 -9.79 -6.15 39.91
CA ALA A 50 -11.18 -6.62 39.89
C ALA A 50 -12.04 -5.88 38.85
N SER A 51 -11.70 -4.63 38.54
CA SER A 51 -12.33 -3.80 37.51
C SER A 51 -11.65 -3.94 36.13
N GLU A 52 -10.78 -4.94 35.99
CA GLU A 52 -10.04 -5.27 34.75
C GLU A 52 -9.08 -4.19 34.23
N TYR A 53 -8.68 -3.22 35.06
CA TYR A 53 -7.58 -2.28 34.76
C TYR A 53 -6.22 -2.93 34.98
N THR A 54 -5.92 -3.98 34.21
CA THR A 54 -4.72 -4.81 34.39
C THR A 54 -3.43 -4.05 34.07
N GLY A 55 -3.43 -3.20 33.03
CA GLY A 55 -2.26 -2.44 32.64
C GLY A 55 -1.97 -1.29 33.61
N LEU A 56 -3.03 -0.63 34.09
CA LEU A 56 -2.88 0.39 35.13
C LEU A 56 -2.45 -0.23 36.48
N HIS A 57 -3.00 -1.38 36.85
CA HIS A 57 -2.58 -2.14 38.03
C HIS A 57 -1.08 -2.45 37.98
N GLU A 58 -0.59 -3.00 36.85
CA GLU A 58 0.83 -3.33 36.68
C GLU A 58 1.72 -2.09 36.71
N ALA A 59 1.33 -1.03 36.00
CA ALA A 59 2.08 0.22 35.94
C ALA A 59 2.23 0.89 37.32
N ILE A 60 1.16 0.93 38.11
CA ILE A 60 1.17 1.52 39.46
C ILE A 60 1.93 0.64 40.45
N LYS A 61 1.76 -0.69 40.35
CA LYS A 61 2.44 -1.64 41.23
C LYS A 61 3.97 -1.62 41.04
N GLU A 62 4.42 -1.60 39.80
CA GLU A 62 5.85 -1.63 39.44
C GLU A 62 6.47 -0.23 39.27
N TRP A 63 5.67 0.84 39.40
CA TRP A 63 6.06 2.23 39.14
C TRP A 63 6.66 2.44 37.75
N ASN A 64 6.18 1.69 36.76
CA ASN A 64 6.65 1.74 35.37
C ASN A 64 5.48 2.04 34.43
N PHE A 65 5.50 3.23 33.83
CA PHE A 65 4.45 3.70 32.93
C PHE A 65 4.85 3.67 31.44
N GLN A 66 6.02 3.08 31.11
CA GLN A 66 6.56 3.12 29.76
C GLN A 66 5.58 2.54 28.72
N GLU A 67 5.01 1.36 28.98
CA GLU A 67 4.06 0.73 28.05
C GLU A 67 2.81 1.60 27.84
N LEU A 68 2.32 2.28 28.88
CA LEU A 68 1.17 3.18 28.77
C LEU A 68 1.51 4.49 28.03
N GLU A 69 2.75 4.95 28.13
CA GLU A 69 3.24 6.13 27.41
C GLU A 69 3.43 5.83 25.92
N GLU A 70 3.91 4.64 25.56
CA GLU A 70 4.03 4.17 24.18
C GLU A 70 2.66 4.11 23.46
N LEU A 71 1.56 3.94 24.20
CA LEU A 71 0.20 4.01 23.64
C LEU A 71 -0.21 5.42 23.19
N ASN A 72 0.44 6.48 23.67
CA ASN A 72 0.02 7.86 23.39
C ASN A 72 0.12 8.21 21.90
N ASP A 73 1.07 7.62 21.17
CA ASP A 73 1.19 7.81 19.72
C ASP A 73 0.01 7.16 18.98
N HIS A 74 -0.37 5.95 19.38
CA HIS A 74 -1.54 5.26 18.83
C HIS A 74 -2.84 5.99 19.17
N ARG A 75 -2.97 6.53 20.38
CA ARG A 75 -4.13 7.35 20.79
C ARG A 75 -4.23 8.61 19.96
N ARG A 76 -3.15 9.37 19.84
CA ARG A 76 -3.08 10.60 19.00
C ARG A 76 -3.42 10.31 17.56
N PHE A 77 -2.93 9.19 17.02
CA PHE A 77 -3.19 8.80 15.65
C PHE A 77 -4.65 8.40 15.42
N LEU A 78 -5.22 7.51 16.25
CA LEU A 78 -6.62 7.09 16.14
C LEU A 78 -7.58 8.28 16.25
N GLU A 79 -7.25 9.23 17.12
CA GLU A 79 -8.08 10.42 17.29
C GLU A 79 -8.07 11.34 16.06
N ARG A 80 -6.93 11.47 15.35
CA ARG A 80 -6.86 12.27 14.11
C ARG A 80 -7.76 11.70 13.03
N ILE A 81 -7.80 10.38 12.92
CA ILE A 81 -8.54 9.68 11.87
C ILE A 81 -9.97 9.33 12.26
N GLU A 82 -10.37 9.54 13.52
CA GLU A 82 -11.73 9.30 14.07
C GLU A 82 -12.84 9.69 13.10
N PRO A 83 -12.84 10.90 12.46
CA PRO A 83 -13.96 11.29 11.60
C PRO A 83 -14.10 10.48 10.30
N SER A 84 -13.02 9.82 9.87
CA SER A 84 -12.98 9.02 8.66
C SER A 84 -13.19 7.54 9.01
N ILE A 85 -12.43 7.00 9.97
CA ILE A 85 -12.45 5.57 10.31
C ILE A 85 -13.81 5.10 10.85
N THR A 86 -14.53 5.94 11.59
CA THR A 86 -15.81 5.59 12.22
C THR A 86 -16.90 5.17 11.21
N LYS A 87 -16.82 5.66 9.96
CA LYS A 87 -17.73 5.30 8.87
C LYS A 87 -17.46 3.93 8.26
N HIS A 88 -16.26 3.43 8.44
CA HIS A 88 -15.77 2.17 7.85
C HIS A 88 -15.63 1.07 8.92
N MET A 89 -16.17 1.29 10.12
CA MET A 89 -16.17 0.34 11.22
C MET A 89 -17.56 -0.25 11.45
N LYS A 90 -17.58 -1.52 11.82
CA LYS A 90 -18.78 -2.23 12.27
C LYS A 90 -18.55 -2.77 13.69
N PRO A 91 -18.95 -2.02 14.73
CA PRO A 91 -18.61 -2.35 16.11
C PRO A 91 -19.08 -3.74 16.56
N SER A 92 -20.29 -4.16 16.19
CA SER A 92 -20.82 -5.49 16.51
C SER A 92 -19.93 -6.64 16.01
N GLU A 93 -19.44 -6.56 14.78
CA GLU A 93 -18.52 -7.53 14.18
C GLU A 93 -17.14 -7.45 14.87
N LEU A 94 -16.61 -6.24 15.06
CA LEU A 94 -15.30 -6.02 15.66
C LEU A 94 -15.20 -6.51 17.11
N LEU A 95 -16.24 -6.29 17.92
CA LEU A 95 -16.26 -6.69 19.33
C LEU A 95 -16.09 -8.20 19.52
N ALA A 96 -16.43 -9.03 18.53
CA ALA A 96 -16.19 -10.47 18.58
C ALA A 96 -14.70 -10.84 18.55
N HIS A 97 -13.86 -9.99 17.94
CA HIS A 97 -12.44 -10.20 17.75
C HIS A 97 -11.56 -9.34 18.68
N MET A 98 -12.17 -8.45 19.47
CA MET A 98 -11.49 -7.54 20.40
C MET A 98 -11.60 -7.96 21.87
N SER A 99 -11.80 -9.26 22.13
CA SER A 99 -11.88 -9.80 23.49
C SER A 99 -10.58 -9.52 24.26
N GLY A 100 -10.65 -8.68 25.28
CA GLY A 100 -9.51 -8.30 26.12
C GLY A 100 -8.95 -6.89 25.89
N CYS A 101 -9.44 -6.13 24.91
CA CYS A 101 -9.07 -4.71 24.72
C CYS A 101 -9.94 -3.74 25.53
N LEU A 102 -11.19 -4.13 25.75
CA LEU A 102 -12.26 -3.32 26.33
C LEU A 102 -12.90 -4.11 27.46
N LYS A 103 -13.46 -3.38 28.43
CA LYS A 103 -14.16 -3.99 29.56
C LYS A 103 -15.52 -4.53 29.11
N PRO A 104 -16.07 -5.58 29.75
CA PRO A 104 -17.38 -6.13 29.42
C PRO A 104 -18.49 -5.07 29.39
N ARG A 105 -18.50 -4.15 30.36
CA ARG A 105 -19.45 -3.04 30.41
C ARG A 105 -19.32 -2.08 29.22
N GLU A 106 -18.10 -1.78 28.80
CA GLU A 106 -17.85 -0.93 27.63
C GLU A 106 -18.35 -1.62 26.35
N CYS A 107 -18.14 -2.93 26.22
CA CYS A 107 -18.66 -3.73 25.11
C CYS A 107 -20.20 -3.74 25.05
N GLU A 108 -20.86 -3.87 26.21
CA GLU A 108 -22.32 -3.80 26.31
C GLU A 108 -22.86 -2.41 25.96
N GLU A 109 -22.20 -1.34 26.43
CA GLU A 109 -22.55 0.04 26.09
C GLU A 109 -22.43 0.30 24.58
N ILE A 110 -21.36 -0.20 23.94
CA ILE A 110 -21.16 -0.05 22.48
C ILE A 110 -22.26 -0.78 21.70
N ARG A 111 -22.63 -2.01 22.10
CA ARG A 111 -23.73 -2.76 21.46
C ARG A 111 -25.08 -2.08 21.64
N ALA A 112 -25.32 -1.50 22.83
CA ALA A 112 -26.54 -0.75 23.11
C ALA A 112 -26.61 0.52 22.26
N GLU A 113 -25.51 1.25 22.13
CA GLU A 113 -25.40 2.45 21.28
C GLU A 113 -25.66 2.09 19.81
N GLU A 114 -25.13 0.96 19.33
CA GLU A 114 -25.32 0.48 17.96
C GLU A 114 -26.79 0.19 17.67
N SER A 115 -27.46 -0.44 18.63
CA SER A 115 -28.88 -0.79 18.53
C SER A 115 -29.80 0.45 18.57
N GLN A 116 -29.40 1.50 19.29
CA GLN A 116 -30.23 2.69 19.50
C GLN A 116 -29.96 3.81 18.49
N ARG A 117 -28.69 4.01 18.12
CA ARG A 117 -28.20 5.20 17.39
C ARG A 117 -27.39 4.85 16.14
N GLY A 118 -27.21 3.55 15.86
CA GLY A 118 -26.60 3.04 14.64
C GLY A 118 -25.08 2.86 14.74
N HIS A 119 -24.51 2.25 13.70
CA HIS A 119 -23.09 1.85 13.67
C HIS A 119 -22.13 3.03 13.84
N ILE A 120 -22.42 4.21 13.28
CA ILE A 120 -21.51 5.38 13.40
C ILE A 120 -21.39 5.84 14.86
N ALA A 121 -22.51 5.99 15.58
CA ALA A 121 -22.49 6.39 16.99
C ALA A 121 -21.79 5.33 17.86
N ALA A 122 -21.99 4.05 17.55
CA ALA A 122 -21.27 2.97 18.20
C ALA A 122 -19.77 2.97 17.87
N SER A 123 -19.38 3.32 16.66
CA SER A 123 -17.97 3.46 16.26
C SER A 123 -17.29 4.62 16.99
N GLU A 124 -17.97 5.76 17.14
CA GLU A 124 -17.48 6.89 17.95
C GLU A 124 -17.29 6.48 19.42
N LYS A 125 -18.25 5.74 19.99
CA LYS A 125 -18.17 5.20 21.35
C LYS A 125 -17.04 4.17 21.50
N LEU A 126 -16.84 3.31 20.50
CA LEU A 126 -15.74 2.33 20.44
C LEU A 126 -14.39 3.04 20.41
N VAL A 127 -14.18 4.01 19.52
CA VAL A 127 -12.95 4.82 19.48
C VAL A 127 -12.71 5.51 20.82
N THR A 128 -13.74 6.13 21.38
CA THR A 128 -13.68 6.81 22.69
C THR A 128 -13.28 5.85 23.83
N SER A 129 -13.67 4.58 23.75
CA SER A 129 -13.30 3.55 24.73
C SER A 129 -11.85 3.08 24.51
N LEU A 130 -11.43 2.89 23.26
CA LEU A 130 -10.06 2.51 22.91
C LEU A 130 -9.03 3.57 23.29
N LEU A 131 -9.36 4.86 23.11
CA LEU A 131 -8.51 5.97 23.54
C LEU A 131 -8.25 5.97 25.06
N ARG A 132 -9.12 5.32 25.85
CA ARG A 132 -9.00 5.16 27.31
C ARG A 132 -8.50 3.78 27.74
N SER A 133 -8.25 2.87 26.81
CA SER A 133 -7.77 1.53 27.14
C SER A 133 -6.39 1.60 27.79
N ASP A 134 -6.21 0.82 28.85
CA ASP A 134 -4.94 0.60 29.55
C ASP A 134 -4.21 -0.66 29.04
N LYS A 135 -4.73 -1.31 27.99
CA LYS A 135 -4.20 -2.58 27.48
C LYS A 135 -3.09 -2.32 26.46
N PRO A 136 -1.84 -2.78 26.66
CA PRO A 136 -0.72 -2.43 25.76
C PRO A 136 -0.92 -2.90 24.31
N ASN A 137 -1.73 -3.93 24.09
CA ASN A 137 -1.94 -4.52 22.76
C ASN A 137 -3.23 -4.06 22.05
N TRP A 138 -3.96 -3.06 22.57
CA TRP A 138 -5.26 -2.68 22.01
C TRP A 138 -5.18 -2.28 20.53
N PHE A 139 -4.13 -1.56 20.12
CA PHE A 139 -3.98 -1.07 18.75
C PHE A 139 -3.68 -2.21 17.76
N LYS A 140 -2.86 -3.18 18.17
CA LYS A 140 -2.59 -4.38 17.38
C LYS A 140 -3.83 -5.25 17.23
N LEU A 141 -4.60 -5.42 18.30
CA LEU A 141 -5.84 -6.19 18.28
C LEU A 141 -6.93 -5.51 17.47
N LEU A 142 -6.99 -4.17 17.45
CA LEU A 142 -7.86 -3.44 16.53
C LEU A 142 -7.54 -3.75 15.06
N LYS A 143 -6.26 -3.77 14.68
CA LYS A 143 -5.84 -4.12 13.32
C LYS A 143 -6.23 -5.55 12.95
N ILE A 144 -5.95 -6.51 13.83
CA ILE A 144 -6.32 -7.93 13.64
C ILE A 144 -7.85 -8.08 13.54
N ALA A 145 -8.62 -7.35 14.35
CA ALA A 145 -10.07 -7.37 14.29
C ALA A 145 -10.61 -6.83 12.96
N LEU A 146 -10.02 -5.76 12.44
CA LEU A 146 -10.39 -5.21 11.13
C LEU A 146 -10.04 -6.16 9.99
N GLU A 147 -8.89 -6.81 10.05
CA GLU A 147 -8.46 -7.83 9.08
C GLU A 147 -9.41 -9.04 9.10
N ASN A 148 -9.78 -9.55 10.28
CA ASN A 148 -10.69 -10.68 10.40
C ASN A 148 -12.13 -10.38 9.97
N CYS A 149 -12.53 -9.11 9.97
CA CYS A 149 -13.86 -8.67 9.54
C CYS A 149 -13.88 -8.20 8.07
N ASP A 150 -12.79 -8.37 7.31
CA ASP A 150 -12.64 -7.91 5.93
C ASP A 150 -12.93 -6.39 5.77
N LEU A 151 -12.58 -5.59 6.78
CA LEU A 151 -12.77 -4.13 6.80
C LEU A 151 -11.53 -3.40 6.28
N ASP A 152 -11.15 -3.69 5.03
CA ASP A 152 -9.92 -3.21 4.39
C ASP A 152 -9.79 -1.68 4.37
N GLU A 153 -10.91 -0.95 4.19
CA GLU A 153 -10.89 0.52 4.14
C GLU A 153 -10.43 1.13 5.47
N ALA A 154 -10.96 0.63 6.59
CA ALA A 154 -10.55 1.06 7.92
C ALA A 154 -9.15 0.53 8.30
N LEU A 155 -8.77 -0.67 7.85
CA LEU A 155 -7.42 -1.20 8.05
C LEU A 155 -6.35 -0.34 7.34
N ASN A 156 -6.57 -0.02 6.07
CA ASN A 156 -5.72 0.89 5.28
C ASN A 156 -5.63 2.31 5.89
N MET A 157 -6.62 2.69 6.71
CA MET A 157 -6.56 3.95 7.47
C MET A 157 -5.63 3.86 8.69
N LEU A 158 -5.55 2.69 9.33
CA LEU A 158 -4.69 2.44 10.50
C LEU A 158 -3.26 2.04 10.17
N GLU A 159 -3.01 1.67 8.93
CA GLU A 159 -1.66 1.50 8.41
C GLU A 159 -0.98 2.87 8.32
N THR A 160 -0.18 3.15 9.34
CA THR A 160 0.99 4.00 9.17
C THR A 160 1.85 3.28 8.14
N ASN A 161 2.13 3.89 6.99
CA ASN A 161 3.26 3.47 6.16
C ASN A 161 4.53 3.67 7.00
N GLY A 162 4.80 2.71 7.88
CA GLY A 162 5.97 2.58 8.73
C GLY A 162 7.08 1.87 7.96
N GLU A 163 7.29 2.29 6.72
CA GLU A 163 8.60 2.34 6.10
C GLU A 163 8.68 3.76 5.55
N ALA A 164 9.73 4.48 5.92
CA ALA A 164 9.95 5.85 5.53
C ALA A 164 10.19 5.94 4.01
N THR A 165 9.15 5.83 3.19
CA THR A 165 9.19 6.37 1.84
C THR A 165 9.17 7.89 1.99
N ALA A 166 10.36 8.46 2.22
CA ALA A 166 10.64 9.85 1.94
C ALA A 166 10.11 10.11 0.54
N ALA A 167 9.08 10.93 0.48
CA ALA A 167 8.48 11.40 -0.75
C ALA A 167 9.59 12.06 -1.60
N LYS A 168 10.16 11.32 -2.55
CA LYS A 168 10.64 11.95 -3.77
C LYS A 168 9.40 12.36 -4.52
N ALA A 169 9.10 13.66 -4.42
CA ALA A 169 8.24 14.36 -5.35
C ALA A 169 8.58 13.88 -6.77
N SER A 170 7.70 13.08 -7.36
CA SER A 170 7.64 12.97 -8.80
C SER A 170 7.14 14.33 -9.28
N ASN A 171 8.07 15.15 -9.78
CA ASN A 171 7.73 16.30 -10.62
C ASN A 171 6.76 15.81 -11.69
N TRP A 172 5.51 16.24 -11.56
CA TRP A 172 4.50 16.07 -12.59
C TRP A 172 4.76 17.18 -13.60
N ASP A 173 5.66 16.92 -14.55
CA ASP A 173 5.86 17.80 -15.69
C ASP A 173 4.61 17.72 -16.55
N GLY A 174 3.92 18.86 -16.67
CA GLY A 174 2.68 18.98 -17.41
C GLY A 174 2.87 18.66 -18.88
N GLU A 175 2.09 17.68 -19.38
CA GLU A 175 1.74 17.60 -20.79
C GLU A 175 0.30 18.07 -21.01
N PRO A 176 -0.02 18.65 -22.18
CA PRO A 176 -1.23 19.44 -22.40
C PRO A 176 -2.48 18.57 -22.52
N GLU A 177 -3.60 19.17 -22.15
CA GLU A 177 -4.97 18.65 -22.24
C GLU A 177 -5.27 17.98 -23.60
N ALA A 178 -5.41 16.65 -23.57
CA ALA A 178 -6.29 15.94 -24.47
C ALA A 178 -7.51 15.49 -23.67
N MET A 179 -8.69 15.91 -24.13
CA MET A 179 -10.01 15.70 -23.52
C MET A 179 -10.17 14.29 -22.92
N MET A 180 -10.47 14.20 -21.63
CA MET A 180 -10.78 12.93 -20.97
C MET A 180 -12.16 12.43 -21.44
N THR A 181 -12.14 11.51 -22.41
CA THR A 181 -13.31 10.70 -22.76
C THR A 181 -13.56 9.70 -21.65
N THR A 182 -14.70 9.78 -20.97
CA THR A 182 -15.14 8.76 -20.01
C THR A 182 -15.52 7.50 -20.80
N VAL A 183 -14.74 6.42 -20.64
CA VAL A 183 -15.00 5.13 -21.29
C VAL A 183 -15.73 4.22 -20.30
N SER A 184 -17.01 3.96 -20.54
CA SER A 184 -17.80 2.95 -19.84
C SER A 184 -17.60 1.59 -20.51
N PHE A 185 -17.32 0.54 -19.73
CA PHE A 185 -17.24 -0.84 -20.23
C PHE A 185 -18.57 -1.56 -19.96
N GLU A 186 -19.28 -1.93 -21.03
CA GLU A 186 -20.40 -2.88 -20.95
C GLU A 186 -19.99 -4.20 -21.59
N PHE A 187 -20.05 -5.29 -20.82
CA PHE A 187 -19.89 -6.64 -21.35
C PHE A 187 -21.25 -7.10 -21.89
N ARG A 188 -21.27 -7.47 -23.17
CA ARG A 188 -22.44 -8.08 -23.80
C ARG A 188 -22.01 -9.41 -24.41
N GLU A 189 -22.50 -10.51 -23.83
CA GLU A 189 -22.42 -11.82 -24.47
C GLU A 189 -23.46 -11.85 -25.60
N GLU A 190 -23.00 -12.07 -26.84
CA GLU A 190 -23.91 -12.41 -27.93
C GLU A 190 -24.23 -13.90 -27.84
N PRO A 191 -25.51 -14.30 -27.82
CA PRO A 191 -25.88 -15.71 -27.90
C PRO A 191 -25.47 -16.26 -29.28
N GLU A 192 -24.69 -17.36 -29.28
CA GLU A 192 -24.40 -18.08 -30.51
C GLU A 192 -25.71 -18.58 -31.16
N PRO A 193 -25.82 -18.55 -32.50
CA PRO A 193 -26.99 -19.04 -33.20
C PRO A 193 -27.22 -20.53 -32.92
N GLU A 194 -28.41 -20.84 -32.42
CA GLU A 194 -28.95 -22.18 -32.18
C GLU A 194 -29.05 -22.97 -33.50
N ASP A 195 -27.96 -23.60 -33.94
CA ASP A 195 -28.03 -24.53 -35.08
C ASP A 195 -26.86 -25.51 -35.11
N MET A 196 -26.58 -26.24 -34.00
CA MET A 196 -25.77 -27.48 -34.03
C MET A 196 -25.94 -28.39 -32.79
N LEU A 197 -27.17 -28.57 -32.28
CA LEU A 197 -27.46 -29.59 -31.26
C LEU A 197 -28.65 -30.48 -31.63
N MET A 198 -28.38 -31.50 -32.45
CA MET A 198 -29.20 -32.73 -32.49
C MET A 198 -28.31 -33.93 -32.81
N SER A 199 -27.79 -34.59 -31.78
CA SER A 199 -27.59 -36.04 -31.79
C SER A 199 -27.32 -36.57 -30.38
N SER A 200 -28.41 -37.01 -29.76
CA SER A 200 -28.54 -38.30 -29.06
C SER A 200 -28.12 -38.39 -27.59
N ASN A 201 -29.17 -38.28 -26.78
CA ASN A 201 -29.38 -38.69 -25.39
C ASN A 201 -28.83 -40.08 -25.00
N ASN A 202 -28.44 -40.18 -23.71
CA ASN A 202 -28.84 -41.20 -22.70
C ASN A 202 -27.81 -41.17 -21.55
N THR A 203 -28.08 -41.04 -20.24
CA THR A 203 -29.29 -41.15 -19.41
C THR A 203 -29.01 -40.53 -18.03
N SER A 204 -30.02 -39.84 -17.47
CA SER A 204 -30.33 -39.59 -16.04
C SER A 204 -29.31 -38.94 -15.09
N VAL A 205 -29.60 -37.66 -14.79
CA VAL A 205 -29.21 -36.91 -13.59
C VAL A 205 -30.37 -36.94 -12.58
N THR A 206 -30.04 -37.04 -11.28
CA THR A 206 -30.78 -36.45 -10.15
C THR A 206 -29.70 -35.94 -9.18
N GLU A 207 -29.28 -34.68 -9.34
CA GLU A 207 -29.65 -33.50 -8.53
C GLU A 207 -29.13 -33.52 -7.08
N GLU A 208 -28.11 -32.69 -6.79
CA GLU A 208 -28.19 -31.47 -5.94
C GLU A 208 -26.78 -30.86 -5.70
N PRO A 209 -26.70 -29.54 -5.44
CA PRO A 209 -25.54 -28.70 -5.77
C PRO A 209 -24.49 -28.66 -4.64
N GLY A 210 -23.44 -29.47 -4.80
CA GLY A 210 -22.25 -29.47 -3.93
C GLY A 210 -21.18 -28.49 -4.41
N GLY A 211 -20.69 -27.67 -3.49
CA GLY A 211 -19.74 -26.58 -3.72
C GLY A 211 -18.47 -26.95 -4.49
N PHE A 212 -17.93 -25.92 -5.14
CA PHE A 212 -16.60 -25.92 -5.77
C PHE A 212 -15.51 -26.20 -4.73
N THR A 213 -15.27 -27.47 -4.40
CA THR A 213 -14.00 -27.92 -3.81
C THR A 213 -13.14 -28.52 -4.92
N GLY A 214 -12.69 -27.66 -5.83
CA GLY A 214 -11.57 -27.99 -6.70
C GLY A 214 -10.29 -27.96 -5.88
N LYS A 215 -9.87 -29.09 -5.30
CA LYS A 215 -8.51 -29.24 -4.79
C LYS A 215 -7.54 -28.89 -5.92
N PRO A 216 -6.49 -28.07 -5.68
CA PRO A 216 -5.47 -27.87 -6.69
C PRO A 216 -4.68 -29.18 -6.79
N GLU A 217 -4.70 -29.83 -7.93
CA GLU A 217 -3.76 -30.91 -8.26
C GLU A 217 -2.34 -30.32 -8.28
N ARG A 218 -1.70 -30.36 -7.10
CA ARG A 218 -0.27 -30.08 -6.91
C ARG A 218 0.52 -31.37 -7.09
N SER A 219 0.96 -31.66 -8.31
CA SER A 219 2.20 -32.42 -8.62
C SER A 219 2.33 -32.74 -10.12
N GLY A 220 2.29 -31.72 -10.97
CA GLY A 220 2.66 -31.85 -12.39
C GLY A 220 3.77 -30.87 -12.71
N GLU A 221 4.91 -31.37 -13.17
CA GLU A 221 5.97 -30.54 -13.74
C GLU A 221 5.33 -29.68 -14.84
N ARG A 222 5.22 -28.36 -14.63
CA ARG A 222 4.57 -27.45 -15.59
C ARG A 222 5.43 -27.37 -16.85
N LYS A 223 5.19 -28.28 -17.79
CA LYS A 223 5.84 -28.31 -19.09
C LYS A 223 5.54 -27.00 -19.83
N LEU A 224 6.57 -26.39 -20.40
CA LEU A 224 6.41 -25.20 -21.23
C LEU A 224 5.57 -25.51 -22.46
N ARG A 225 4.69 -24.58 -22.80
CA ARG A 225 3.94 -24.54 -24.06
C ARG A 225 4.90 -24.29 -25.23
N GLU A 226 4.52 -24.65 -26.45
CA GLU A 226 5.45 -24.53 -27.58
C GLU A 226 5.80 -23.06 -27.89
N TYR A 227 4.83 -22.15 -27.82
CA TYR A 227 5.10 -20.72 -27.93
C TYR A 227 6.02 -20.20 -26.82
N GLN A 228 5.97 -20.79 -25.62
CA GLN A 228 6.87 -20.39 -24.53
C GLN A 228 8.30 -20.88 -24.80
N LYS A 229 8.46 -22.09 -25.35
CA LYS A 229 9.78 -22.58 -25.79
C LYS A 229 10.36 -21.70 -26.88
N GLU A 230 9.54 -21.29 -27.85
CA GLU A 230 9.91 -20.32 -28.88
C GLU A 230 10.45 -19.03 -28.25
N LEU A 231 9.74 -18.46 -27.27
CA LEU A 231 10.17 -17.26 -26.55
C LEU A 231 11.50 -17.43 -25.78
N THR A 232 11.83 -18.64 -25.31
CA THR A 232 13.10 -18.90 -24.60
C THR A 232 14.31 -19.07 -25.53
N ALA A 233 14.09 -19.38 -26.82
CA ALA A 233 15.09 -20.00 -27.69
C ALA A 233 16.39 -19.20 -27.87
N ALA A 234 16.31 -17.86 -27.95
CA ALA A 234 17.49 -16.99 -28.07
C ALA A 234 18.22 -16.85 -26.72
N ALA A 235 17.47 -16.67 -25.64
CA ALA A 235 18.03 -16.53 -24.30
C ALA A 235 18.76 -17.80 -23.84
N VAL A 236 18.23 -19.00 -24.10
CA VAL A 236 18.93 -20.26 -23.77
C VAL A 236 20.20 -20.49 -24.61
N LYS A 237 20.39 -19.76 -25.72
CA LYS A 237 21.66 -19.75 -26.47
C LYS A 237 22.68 -18.76 -25.91
N GLY A 238 22.39 -18.11 -24.79
CA GLY A 238 23.28 -17.13 -24.15
C GLY A 238 23.21 -15.74 -24.80
N GLN A 239 22.21 -15.46 -25.65
CA GLN A 239 22.09 -14.16 -26.32
C GLN A 239 21.35 -13.16 -25.43
N ASN A 240 21.83 -11.91 -25.41
CA ASN A 240 21.08 -10.81 -24.81
C ASN A 240 19.80 -10.57 -25.62
N THR A 241 18.64 -10.73 -24.98
CA THR A 241 17.35 -10.87 -25.67
C THR A 241 16.27 -10.02 -25.03
N VAL A 242 15.47 -9.32 -25.85
CA VAL A 242 14.17 -8.77 -25.44
C VAL A 242 13.08 -9.75 -25.83
N ILE A 243 12.27 -10.19 -24.86
CA ILE A 243 11.11 -11.05 -25.07
C ILE A 243 9.87 -10.18 -25.02
N CYS A 244 9.25 -9.97 -26.18
CA CYS A 244 8.04 -9.17 -26.32
C CYS A 244 6.84 -10.09 -26.59
N ALA A 245 5.97 -10.22 -25.59
CA ALA A 245 4.79 -11.08 -25.67
C ALA A 245 3.64 -10.56 -24.79
N PRO A 246 2.36 -10.71 -25.21
CA PRO A 246 1.22 -10.11 -24.51
C PRO A 246 1.13 -10.42 -23.01
N THR A 247 0.47 -9.56 -22.24
CA THR A 247 0.13 -9.86 -20.84
C THR A 247 -0.75 -11.13 -20.78
N GLY A 248 -0.58 -11.94 -19.74
CA GLY A 248 -1.28 -13.22 -19.60
C GLY A 248 -0.64 -14.41 -20.32
N CYS A 249 0.34 -14.21 -21.21
CA CYS A 249 1.01 -15.32 -21.90
C CYS A 249 1.99 -16.13 -21.02
N GLY A 250 2.25 -15.68 -19.79
CA GLY A 250 3.18 -16.32 -18.85
C GLY A 250 4.65 -15.96 -19.07
N LYS A 251 4.97 -14.67 -19.29
CA LYS A 251 6.36 -14.17 -19.39
C LYS A 251 7.21 -14.57 -18.17
N THR A 252 6.66 -14.55 -16.96
CA THR A 252 7.35 -15.05 -15.77
C THR A 252 7.71 -16.54 -15.89
N ILE A 253 6.84 -17.37 -16.46
CA ILE A 253 7.13 -18.80 -16.66
C ILE A 253 8.30 -18.98 -17.65
N VAL A 254 8.35 -18.14 -18.69
CA VAL A 254 9.48 -18.05 -19.62
C VAL A 254 10.77 -17.65 -18.87
N ALA A 255 10.70 -16.69 -17.95
CA ALA A 255 11.83 -16.29 -17.12
C ALA A 255 12.36 -17.43 -16.24
N LEU A 256 11.45 -18.15 -15.56
CA LEU A 256 11.80 -19.33 -14.74
C LEU A 256 12.51 -20.40 -15.57
N ALA A 257 12.03 -20.65 -16.80
CA ALA A 257 12.66 -21.61 -17.70
C ALA A 257 14.06 -21.19 -18.15
N ILE A 258 14.26 -19.90 -18.43
CA ILE A 258 15.59 -19.36 -18.77
C ILE A 258 16.52 -19.51 -17.56
N SER A 259 16.05 -19.19 -16.35
CA SER A 259 16.81 -19.37 -15.12
C SER A 259 17.16 -20.85 -14.85
N ASP A 260 16.21 -21.77 -15.01
CA ASP A 260 16.42 -23.22 -14.91
C ASP A 260 17.53 -23.68 -15.85
N TYR A 261 17.48 -23.25 -17.12
CA TYR A 261 18.49 -23.61 -18.11
C TYR A 261 19.84 -23.01 -17.76
N HIS A 262 19.88 -21.74 -17.36
CA HIS A 262 21.11 -21.03 -17.02
C HIS A 262 21.84 -21.65 -15.82
N LEU A 263 21.12 -22.02 -14.77
CA LEU A 263 21.66 -22.73 -13.60
C LEU A 263 22.26 -24.09 -14.02
N LYS A 264 21.58 -24.83 -14.89
CA LYS A 264 22.06 -26.14 -15.39
C LYS A 264 23.31 -26.02 -16.27
N GLN A 265 23.41 -24.98 -17.08
CA GLN A 265 24.58 -24.76 -17.93
C GLN A 265 25.80 -24.26 -17.15
N PHE A 266 25.59 -23.54 -16.05
CA PHE A 266 26.66 -22.86 -15.32
C PHE A 266 26.61 -23.11 -13.79
N PRO A 267 26.59 -24.37 -13.33
CA PRO A 267 26.26 -24.72 -11.94
C PRO A 267 27.17 -24.08 -10.88
N GLU A 268 28.44 -23.81 -11.20
CA GLU A 268 29.42 -23.26 -10.24
C GLU A 268 29.49 -21.73 -10.23
N ARG A 269 28.94 -21.05 -11.24
CA ARG A 269 29.06 -19.59 -11.43
C ARG A 269 27.72 -18.86 -11.58
N ALA A 270 26.61 -19.60 -11.65
CA ALA A 270 25.31 -19.02 -11.93
C ALA A 270 24.82 -18.18 -10.74
N LYS A 271 24.78 -16.88 -10.96
CA LYS A 271 24.15 -15.86 -10.11
C LYS A 271 23.13 -15.10 -10.93
N ILE A 272 21.87 -15.21 -10.56
CA ILE A 272 20.73 -14.67 -11.31
C ILE A 272 20.08 -13.58 -10.48
N VAL A 273 19.80 -12.44 -11.11
CA VAL A 273 18.97 -11.40 -10.51
C VAL A 273 17.70 -11.20 -11.35
N PHE A 274 16.55 -11.18 -10.69
CA PHE A 274 15.28 -10.78 -11.29
C PHE A 274 14.87 -9.41 -10.75
N LEU A 275 14.75 -8.42 -11.64
CA LEU A 275 14.45 -7.05 -11.29
C LEU A 275 12.99 -6.71 -11.60
N ALA A 276 12.23 -6.34 -10.57
CA ALA A 276 10.87 -5.82 -10.70
C ALA A 276 10.84 -4.28 -10.54
N THR A 277 9.81 -3.65 -11.10
CA THR A 277 9.61 -2.18 -11.04
C THR A 277 8.87 -1.72 -9.78
N LYS A 278 7.96 -2.54 -9.25
CA LYS A 278 7.09 -2.22 -8.11
C LYS A 278 7.20 -3.29 -7.02
N VAL A 279 6.90 -2.92 -5.77
CA VAL A 279 6.95 -3.78 -4.58
C VAL A 279 5.99 -4.98 -4.71
N ASP A 280 4.75 -4.69 -5.05
CA ASP A 280 3.67 -5.67 -5.21
C ASP A 280 3.96 -6.65 -6.36
N VAL A 281 4.62 -6.18 -7.42
CA VAL A 281 5.13 -7.08 -8.49
C VAL A 281 6.28 -7.92 -7.95
N TYR A 282 7.25 -7.32 -7.24
CA TYR A 282 8.36 -8.03 -6.62
C TYR A 282 7.88 -9.19 -5.72
N GLU A 283 6.89 -8.96 -4.85
CA GLU A 283 6.39 -9.97 -3.92
C GLU A 283 5.80 -11.18 -4.66
N GLN A 284 5.02 -10.91 -5.70
CA GLN A 284 4.45 -11.96 -6.55
C GLN A 284 5.55 -12.76 -7.25
N GLN A 285 6.54 -12.09 -7.84
CA GLN A 285 7.63 -12.79 -8.53
C GLN A 285 8.51 -13.57 -7.55
N TYR A 286 8.83 -13.01 -6.38
CA TYR A 286 9.63 -13.69 -5.36
C TYR A 286 8.95 -14.98 -4.89
N LYS A 287 7.65 -14.93 -4.61
CA LYS A 287 6.87 -16.12 -4.25
C LYS A 287 6.93 -17.18 -5.36
N LEU A 288 6.72 -16.78 -6.61
CA LEU A 288 6.76 -17.70 -7.76
C LEU A 288 8.14 -18.35 -7.96
N PHE A 289 9.22 -17.56 -7.91
CA PHE A 289 10.59 -18.07 -8.01
C PHE A 289 10.91 -19.02 -6.85
N LYS A 290 10.58 -18.62 -5.62
CA LYS A 290 10.84 -19.43 -4.42
C LYS A 290 10.10 -20.77 -4.48
N GLU A 291 8.81 -20.76 -4.80
CA GLU A 291 8.00 -21.98 -4.92
C GLU A 291 8.52 -22.90 -6.04
N HIS A 292 8.84 -22.33 -7.22
CA HIS A 292 9.33 -23.09 -8.37
C HIS A 292 10.65 -23.81 -8.06
N PHE A 293 11.66 -23.08 -7.61
CA PHE A 293 12.99 -23.65 -7.39
C PHE A 293 13.07 -24.55 -6.16
N PHE A 294 12.40 -24.19 -5.06
CA PHE A 294 12.33 -25.05 -3.87
C PHE A 294 11.68 -26.41 -4.17
N SER A 295 10.66 -26.44 -5.04
CA SER A 295 9.99 -27.68 -5.43
C SER A 295 10.84 -28.58 -6.35
N LYS A 296 11.80 -28.01 -7.09
CA LYS A 296 12.65 -28.74 -8.04
C LYS A 296 13.96 -29.23 -7.44
N ASP A 297 14.66 -28.35 -6.74
CA ASP A 297 15.93 -28.67 -6.09
C ASP A 297 16.09 -27.78 -4.83
N PRO A 298 15.97 -28.37 -3.63
CA PRO A 298 16.13 -27.66 -2.36
C PRO A 298 17.51 -27.00 -2.17
N ASN A 299 18.52 -27.38 -2.96
CA ASN A 299 19.85 -26.76 -2.90
C ASN A 299 19.91 -25.41 -3.62
N ILE A 300 18.96 -25.11 -4.51
CA ILE A 300 18.89 -23.81 -5.19
C ILE A 300 18.36 -22.78 -4.19
N ARG A 301 19.23 -21.85 -3.79
CA ARG A 301 18.93 -20.82 -2.80
C ARG A 301 18.33 -19.61 -3.49
N VAL A 302 17.04 -19.36 -3.24
CA VAL A 302 16.31 -18.18 -3.71
C VAL A 302 16.03 -17.24 -2.55
N THR A 303 16.35 -15.97 -2.73
CA THR A 303 16.03 -14.91 -1.76
C THR A 303 15.43 -13.68 -2.45
N GLY A 304 14.92 -12.75 -1.66
CA GLY A 304 14.27 -11.54 -2.11
C GLY A 304 14.71 -10.33 -1.30
N MET A 305 14.81 -9.15 -1.94
CA MET A 305 15.08 -7.88 -1.26
C MET A 305 14.22 -6.76 -1.87
N CYS A 306 13.50 -6.02 -1.03
CA CYS A 306 12.63 -4.92 -1.44
C CYS A 306 12.54 -3.88 -0.31
N GLY A 307 12.19 -2.64 -0.65
CA GLY A 307 12.05 -1.55 0.32
C GLY A 307 13.39 -1.16 0.95
N ASP A 308 13.30 -0.55 2.13
CA ASP A 308 14.46 -0.11 2.91
C ASP A 308 14.90 -1.22 3.88
N MET A 309 15.59 -2.23 3.33
CA MET A 309 16.18 -3.34 4.10
C MET A 309 17.66 -3.08 4.42
N ASP A 310 17.95 -1.90 4.97
CA ASP A 310 19.31 -1.34 5.18
C ASP A 310 20.23 -2.18 6.08
N TYR A 311 19.67 -3.15 6.82
CA TYR A 311 20.44 -4.06 7.67
C TYR A 311 21.03 -5.27 6.90
N LEU A 312 20.64 -5.49 5.64
CA LEU A 312 21.13 -6.59 4.82
C LEU A 312 22.08 -6.08 3.72
N SER A 313 23.26 -6.68 3.65
CA SER A 313 24.17 -6.46 2.51
C SER A 313 23.65 -7.19 1.28
N LEU A 314 23.35 -6.44 0.21
CA LEU A 314 23.05 -6.98 -1.11
C LEU A 314 24.19 -7.84 -1.64
N ARG A 315 25.45 -7.43 -1.44
CA ARG A 315 26.61 -8.22 -1.86
C ARG A 315 26.61 -9.59 -1.20
N TRP A 316 26.40 -9.65 0.11
CA TRP A 316 26.32 -10.91 0.84
C TRP A 316 25.17 -11.79 0.33
N LEU A 317 23.99 -11.19 0.05
CA LEU A 317 22.85 -11.92 -0.52
C LEU A 317 23.19 -12.55 -1.86
N ILE A 318 23.80 -11.81 -2.78
CA ILE A 318 24.22 -12.30 -4.10
C ILE A 318 25.26 -13.43 -3.97
N GLU A 319 26.26 -13.28 -3.11
CA GLU A 319 27.30 -14.30 -2.91
C GLU A 319 26.70 -15.61 -2.34
N ASN A 320 25.70 -15.50 -1.45
CA ASN A 320 25.12 -16.63 -0.72
C ASN A 320 23.80 -17.18 -1.30
N HIS A 321 23.31 -16.67 -2.42
CA HIS A 321 22.10 -17.18 -3.07
C HIS A 321 22.33 -17.33 -4.58
N ASP A 322 21.63 -18.26 -5.21
CA ASP A 322 21.77 -18.53 -6.65
C ASP A 322 20.84 -17.60 -7.44
N ILE A 323 19.70 -17.23 -6.84
CA ILE A 323 18.74 -16.30 -7.40
C ILE A 323 18.36 -15.25 -6.36
N VAL A 324 18.41 -13.97 -6.75
CA VAL A 324 17.91 -12.85 -5.95
C VAL A 324 16.83 -12.11 -6.73
N VAL A 325 15.62 -12.07 -6.20
CA VAL A 325 14.54 -11.23 -6.74
C VAL A 325 14.60 -9.88 -6.01
N MET A 326 14.50 -8.75 -6.70
CA MET A 326 14.55 -7.45 -6.04
C MET A 326 13.88 -6.32 -6.82
N THR A 327 13.60 -5.19 -6.16
CA THR A 327 13.29 -3.94 -6.85
C THR A 327 14.58 -3.29 -7.37
N ALA A 328 14.54 -2.71 -8.58
CA ALA A 328 15.79 -2.25 -9.23
C ALA A 328 16.53 -1.12 -8.51
N GLN A 329 15.84 -0.28 -7.73
CA GLN A 329 16.51 0.81 -7.02
C GLN A 329 17.53 0.30 -6.00
N ILE A 330 17.35 -0.91 -5.45
CA ILE A 330 18.30 -1.56 -4.55
C ILE A 330 19.65 -1.78 -5.24
N LEU A 331 19.63 -2.36 -6.45
CA LEU A 331 20.86 -2.59 -7.21
C LEU A 331 21.52 -1.27 -7.64
N VAL A 332 20.73 -0.26 -8.00
CA VAL A 332 21.26 1.09 -8.28
C VAL A 332 22.00 1.65 -7.06
N ASN A 333 21.37 1.60 -5.88
CA ASN A 333 21.96 2.11 -4.65
C ASN A 333 23.26 1.37 -4.31
N ALA A 334 23.27 0.03 -4.40
CA ALA A 334 24.45 -0.78 -4.12
C ALA A 334 25.62 -0.54 -5.11
N LEU A 335 25.32 -0.26 -6.39
CA LEU A 335 26.32 0.13 -7.39
C LEU A 335 26.84 1.56 -7.17
N GLN A 336 26.04 2.45 -6.58
CA GLN A 336 26.41 3.82 -6.26
C GLN A 336 27.24 3.92 -4.98
N SER A 337 26.89 3.15 -3.94
CA SER A 337 27.62 3.07 -2.68
C SER A 337 28.90 2.22 -2.78
N ALA A 338 29.13 1.58 -3.93
CA ALA A 338 30.20 0.62 -4.18
C ALA A 338 30.16 -0.63 -3.27
N GLU A 339 29.00 -0.92 -2.67
CA GLU A 339 28.77 -2.19 -1.96
C GLU A 339 28.88 -3.38 -2.95
N VAL A 340 28.28 -3.22 -4.12
CA VAL A 340 28.47 -4.10 -5.28
C VAL A 340 29.31 -3.32 -6.30
N PRO A 341 30.62 -3.55 -6.40
CA PRO A 341 31.51 -2.71 -7.21
C PRO A 341 31.40 -2.97 -8.72
N SER A 342 30.95 -4.17 -9.12
CA SER A 342 30.79 -4.56 -10.53
C SER A 342 29.62 -5.52 -10.70
N LEU A 343 28.98 -5.48 -11.86
CA LEU A 343 27.95 -6.43 -12.27
C LEU A 343 28.52 -7.81 -12.66
N GLU A 344 29.84 -7.98 -12.73
CA GLU A 344 30.51 -9.26 -13.02
C GLU A 344 30.24 -10.35 -11.98
N ILE A 345 29.81 -9.98 -10.77
CA ILE A 345 29.35 -10.93 -9.77
C ILE A 345 28.07 -11.67 -10.21
N LEU A 346 27.35 -11.12 -11.18
CA LEU A 346 26.14 -11.68 -11.76
C LEU A 346 26.45 -12.37 -13.07
N SER A 347 25.65 -13.37 -13.40
CA SER A 347 25.76 -14.13 -14.65
C SER A 347 24.54 -13.98 -15.56
N LEU A 348 23.39 -13.57 -15.01
CA LEU A 348 22.14 -13.29 -15.73
C LEU A 348 21.34 -12.22 -14.97
N ILE A 349 20.84 -11.22 -15.69
CA ILE A 349 19.90 -10.23 -15.18
C ILE A 349 18.63 -10.29 -16.00
N LEU A 350 17.50 -10.52 -15.33
CA LEU A 350 16.16 -10.51 -15.88
C LEU A 350 15.48 -9.19 -15.53
N PHE A 351 15.09 -8.41 -16.54
CA PHE A 351 14.38 -7.15 -16.39
C PHE A 351 12.89 -7.36 -16.69
N ASP A 352 12.04 -7.29 -15.67
CA ASP A 352 10.59 -7.26 -15.89
C ASP A 352 10.13 -5.88 -16.38
N GLU A 353 9.11 -5.82 -17.22
CA GLU A 353 8.69 -4.58 -17.90
C GLU A 353 9.88 -3.74 -18.42
N CYS A 354 10.76 -4.41 -19.18
CA CYS A 354 12.06 -3.86 -19.58
C CYS A 354 11.98 -2.62 -20.47
N HIS A 355 10.80 -2.31 -21.04
CA HIS A 355 10.53 -1.09 -21.80
C HIS A 355 10.80 0.19 -20.98
N ASN A 356 10.86 0.09 -19.65
CA ASN A 356 11.23 1.19 -18.75
C ASN A 356 12.74 1.54 -18.79
N THR A 357 13.57 0.84 -19.56
CA THR A 357 15.03 1.10 -19.66
C THR A 357 15.31 2.32 -20.53
N THR A 358 14.92 3.49 -20.03
CA THR A 358 15.06 4.79 -20.69
C THR A 358 15.21 5.91 -19.65
N GLY A 359 15.78 7.04 -20.08
CA GLY A 359 15.90 8.25 -19.26
C GLY A 359 16.60 8.01 -17.92
N LYS A 360 15.95 8.45 -16.83
CA LYS A 360 16.48 8.33 -15.45
C LYS A 360 15.98 7.09 -14.70
N HIS A 361 15.27 6.18 -15.37
CA HIS A 361 14.72 4.99 -14.73
C HIS A 361 15.84 4.11 -14.15
N PRO A 362 15.63 3.44 -13.00
CA PRO A 362 16.66 2.59 -12.36
C PRO A 362 17.30 1.55 -13.29
N TYR A 363 16.51 0.91 -14.18
CA TYR A 363 17.04 -0.01 -15.17
C TYR A 363 18.07 0.64 -16.09
N ASN A 364 17.80 1.86 -16.56
CA ASN A 364 18.73 2.57 -17.43
C ASN A 364 20.02 2.91 -16.67
N ASN A 365 19.94 3.27 -15.38
CA ASN A 365 21.12 3.51 -14.56
C ASN A 365 21.99 2.25 -14.37
N ILE A 366 21.37 1.08 -14.15
CA ILE A 366 22.05 -0.21 -14.09
C ILE A 366 22.74 -0.51 -15.43
N MET A 367 22.01 -0.34 -16.53
CA MET A 367 22.54 -0.63 -17.86
C MET A 367 23.62 0.35 -18.32
N THR A 368 23.58 1.62 -17.91
CA THR A 368 24.69 2.55 -18.13
C THR A 368 25.97 2.02 -17.50
N ARG A 369 25.93 1.53 -16.25
CA ARG A 369 27.09 0.91 -15.60
C ARG A 369 27.57 -0.35 -16.34
N TYR A 370 26.63 -1.19 -16.79
CA TYR A 370 26.94 -2.36 -17.61
C TYR A 370 27.68 -1.96 -18.91
N LEU A 371 27.17 -0.96 -19.62
CA LEU A 371 27.74 -0.48 -20.89
C LEU A 371 29.08 0.22 -20.68
N ASP A 372 29.24 0.99 -19.61
CA ASP A 372 30.52 1.58 -19.23
C ASP A 372 31.58 0.49 -19.04
N THR A 373 31.27 -0.58 -18.31
CA THR A 373 32.19 -1.72 -18.17
C THR A 373 32.49 -2.39 -19.52
N LYS A 374 31.47 -2.57 -20.37
CA LYS A 374 31.61 -3.19 -21.69
C LYS A 374 32.52 -2.40 -22.64
N LEU A 375 32.39 -1.08 -22.63
CA LEU A 375 33.10 -0.20 -23.56
C LEU A 375 34.52 0.12 -23.08
N ASN A 376 34.75 0.13 -21.77
CA ASN A 376 36.05 0.50 -21.19
C ASN A 376 37.03 -0.67 -21.05
N SER A 377 36.57 -1.93 -21.16
CA SER A 377 37.46 -3.09 -21.05
C SER A 377 36.90 -4.31 -21.78
N SER A 378 37.78 -4.98 -22.55
CA SER A 378 37.44 -6.16 -23.36
C SER A 378 37.55 -7.48 -22.61
N THR A 379 37.94 -7.45 -21.32
CA THR A 379 38.27 -8.65 -20.54
C THR A 379 37.23 -9.04 -19.49
N HIS A 380 36.18 -8.24 -19.28
CA HIS A 380 35.17 -8.52 -18.23
C HIS A 380 34.11 -9.53 -18.69
N SER A 381 33.72 -10.42 -17.79
CA SER A 381 32.59 -11.33 -17.98
C SER A 381 31.30 -10.66 -17.52
N LEU A 382 30.61 -9.98 -18.44
CA LEU A 382 29.34 -9.35 -18.15
C LEU A 382 28.19 -10.37 -18.05
N PRO A 383 27.17 -10.10 -17.22
CA PRO A 383 26.00 -10.96 -17.14
C PRO A 383 25.22 -10.95 -18.45
N GLN A 384 24.58 -12.07 -18.77
CA GLN A 384 23.58 -12.10 -19.82
C GLN A 384 22.39 -11.19 -19.45
N ILE A 385 21.84 -10.46 -20.42
CA ILE A 385 20.72 -9.56 -20.23
C ILE A 385 19.47 -10.11 -20.91
N VAL A 386 18.39 -10.30 -20.16
CA VAL A 386 17.09 -10.70 -20.71
C VAL A 386 16.01 -9.73 -20.24
N GLY A 387 15.37 -9.05 -21.19
CA GLY A 387 14.25 -8.15 -20.93
C GLY A 387 12.92 -8.82 -21.23
N LEU A 388 11.92 -8.64 -20.37
CA LEU A 388 10.56 -9.11 -20.55
C LEU A 388 9.64 -7.90 -20.70
N THR A 389 8.77 -7.89 -21.71
CA THR A 389 7.77 -6.83 -21.84
C THR A 389 6.51 -7.28 -22.55
N ALA A 390 5.37 -6.67 -22.20
CA ALA A 390 4.12 -6.84 -22.96
C ALA A 390 4.14 -6.09 -24.30
N SER A 391 4.85 -4.95 -24.32
CA SER A 391 5.03 -4.10 -25.49
C SER A 391 6.34 -3.34 -25.36
N VAL A 392 7.05 -3.14 -26.46
CA VAL A 392 8.27 -2.32 -26.48
C VAL A 392 7.97 -0.81 -26.38
N GLY A 393 6.69 -0.43 -26.49
CA GLY A 393 6.24 0.96 -26.46
C GLY A 393 6.54 1.69 -27.77
N ILE A 394 5.58 2.47 -28.27
CA ILE A 394 5.74 3.30 -29.47
C ILE A 394 5.61 4.79 -29.16
N GLY A 395 5.85 5.19 -27.90
CA GLY A 395 5.85 6.58 -27.45
C GLY A 395 4.70 7.42 -28.05
N SER A 396 5.01 8.68 -28.38
CA SER A 396 4.15 9.58 -29.16
C SER A 396 4.59 9.64 -30.63
N PHE A 397 5.03 8.51 -31.20
CA PHE A 397 5.66 8.51 -32.53
C PHE A 397 4.63 8.63 -33.64
N LYS A 398 4.95 9.47 -34.63
CA LYS A 398 4.01 9.82 -35.70
C LYS A 398 4.14 8.91 -36.93
N ASN A 399 5.21 8.11 -37.00
CA ASN A 399 5.53 7.28 -38.14
C ASN A 399 6.35 6.03 -37.75
N GLU A 400 6.47 5.09 -38.69
CA GLU A 400 7.14 3.81 -38.53
C GLU A 400 8.64 3.95 -38.23
N LEU A 401 9.33 4.90 -38.87
CA LEU A 401 10.76 5.13 -38.67
C LEU A 401 11.08 5.58 -37.23
N GLU A 402 10.27 6.45 -36.66
CA GLU A 402 10.39 6.86 -35.26
C GLU A 402 10.16 5.67 -34.30
N ALA A 403 9.19 4.81 -34.60
CA ALA A 403 8.94 3.59 -33.82
C ALA A 403 10.13 2.61 -33.92
N GLU A 404 10.67 2.38 -35.11
CA GLU A 404 11.85 1.54 -35.31
C GLU A 404 13.05 2.07 -34.54
N ASN A 405 13.34 3.38 -34.64
CA ASN A 405 14.43 4.00 -33.91
C ASN A 405 14.25 3.87 -32.39
N ASN A 406 13.03 3.94 -31.87
CA ASN A 406 12.77 3.74 -30.45
C ASN A 406 13.03 2.29 -30.01
N ILE A 407 12.61 1.32 -30.81
CA ILE A 407 12.89 -0.10 -30.56
C ILE A 407 14.40 -0.34 -30.58
N LEU A 408 15.12 0.21 -31.57
CA LEU A 408 16.57 0.14 -31.65
C LEU A 408 17.25 0.80 -30.45
N GLN A 409 16.75 1.95 -29.98
CA GLN A 409 17.26 2.62 -28.80
C GLN A 409 17.06 1.77 -27.53
N LEU A 410 15.88 1.16 -27.35
CA LEU A 410 15.64 0.23 -26.24
C LEU A 410 16.60 -0.96 -26.31
N CYS A 411 16.78 -1.53 -27.50
CA CYS A 411 17.71 -2.64 -27.70
C CYS A 411 19.15 -2.24 -27.39
N ALA A 412 19.58 -1.04 -27.79
CA ALA A 412 20.89 -0.49 -27.49
C ALA A 412 21.09 -0.27 -25.98
N ASN A 413 20.08 0.27 -25.30
CA ASN A 413 20.12 0.48 -23.85
C ASN A 413 20.26 -0.85 -23.08
N LEU A 414 19.61 -1.92 -23.55
CA LEU A 414 19.69 -3.25 -22.93
C LEU A 414 20.84 -4.11 -23.47
N ASP A 415 21.67 -3.59 -24.40
CA ASP A 415 22.71 -4.37 -25.09
C ASP A 415 22.18 -5.67 -25.73
N THR A 416 21.01 -5.59 -26.34
CA THR A 416 20.32 -6.73 -26.96
C THR A 416 20.42 -6.66 -28.48
N ARG A 417 20.56 -7.83 -29.11
CA ARG A 417 20.61 -7.98 -30.58
C ARG A 417 19.44 -8.79 -31.13
N VAL A 418 18.64 -9.38 -30.24
CA VAL A 418 17.53 -10.25 -30.60
C VAL A 418 16.29 -9.81 -29.85
N ILE A 419 15.21 -9.60 -30.60
CA ILE A 419 13.87 -9.47 -30.04
C ILE A 419 13.13 -10.75 -30.40
N THR A 420 12.69 -11.50 -29.39
CA THR A 420 11.90 -12.71 -29.58
C THR A 420 10.43 -12.40 -29.37
N THR A 421 9.60 -12.80 -30.32
CA THR A 421 8.13 -12.71 -30.30
C THR A 421 7.56 -14.04 -30.76
N VAL A 422 6.28 -14.32 -30.47
CA VAL A 422 5.63 -15.55 -30.97
C VAL A 422 5.31 -15.38 -32.46
N THR A 423 6.01 -16.14 -33.29
CA THR A 423 5.93 -16.13 -34.75
C THR A 423 5.38 -17.44 -35.29
N GLU A 424 5.88 -18.58 -34.83
CA GLU A 424 5.50 -19.91 -35.31
C GLU A 424 4.23 -20.40 -34.60
N HIS A 425 4.15 -20.22 -33.28
CA HIS A 425 3.07 -20.79 -32.45
C HIS A 425 1.96 -19.79 -32.13
N LYS A 426 1.59 -18.92 -33.08
CA LYS A 426 0.56 -17.87 -32.88
C LYS A 426 -0.81 -18.43 -32.54
N ASP A 427 -1.20 -19.54 -33.17
CA ASP A 427 -2.51 -20.14 -32.95
C ASP A 427 -2.61 -20.80 -31.56
N GLU A 428 -1.52 -21.42 -31.10
CA GLU A 428 -1.42 -21.90 -29.72
C GLU A 428 -1.53 -20.71 -28.74
N LEU A 429 -0.79 -19.62 -28.96
CA LEU A 429 -0.87 -18.44 -28.10
C LEU A 429 -2.30 -17.89 -28.02
N LYS A 430 -3.01 -17.76 -29.15
CA LYS A 430 -4.40 -17.27 -29.21
C LYS A 430 -5.38 -18.18 -28.47
N SER A 431 -5.11 -19.48 -28.38
CA SER A 431 -5.95 -20.40 -27.60
C SER A 431 -5.86 -20.19 -26.09
N TYR A 432 -4.76 -19.59 -25.60
CA TYR A 432 -4.55 -19.31 -24.18
C TYR A 432 -4.76 -17.84 -23.79
N VAL A 433 -4.50 -16.91 -24.70
CA VAL A 433 -4.63 -15.47 -24.47
C VAL A 433 -5.73 -14.92 -25.38
N HIS A 434 -6.91 -14.76 -24.81
CA HIS A 434 -8.06 -14.20 -25.53
C HIS A 434 -8.00 -12.66 -25.50
N THR A 435 -8.02 -12.04 -26.67
CA THR A 435 -8.13 -10.58 -26.80
C THR A 435 -9.56 -10.23 -27.17
N PRO A 436 -10.35 -9.62 -26.26
CA PRO A 436 -11.74 -9.30 -26.55
C PRO A 436 -11.86 -8.23 -27.63
N ALA A 437 -12.87 -8.35 -28.48
CA ALA A 437 -13.24 -7.29 -29.41
C ALA A 437 -13.73 -6.07 -28.64
N LYS A 438 -13.30 -4.87 -29.04
CA LYS A 438 -13.70 -3.60 -28.41
C LYS A 438 -14.56 -2.80 -29.38
N ALA A 439 -15.74 -2.39 -28.92
CA ALA A 439 -16.58 -1.43 -29.61
C ALA A 439 -16.56 -0.10 -28.83
N PHE A 440 -16.53 1.01 -29.55
CA PHE A 440 -16.53 2.36 -28.97
C PHE A 440 -17.81 3.07 -29.39
N PHE A 441 -18.56 3.56 -28.40
CA PHE A 441 -19.80 4.30 -28.62
C PHE A 441 -19.62 5.72 -28.10
N GLU A 442 -19.74 6.71 -28.99
CA GLU A 442 -19.72 8.11 -28.59
C GLU A 442 -21.07 8.48 -27.95
N VAL A 443 -21.01 8.98 -26.72
CA VAL A 443 -22.18 9.45 -25.97
C VAL A 443 -22.07 10.95 -25.71
N LYS A 444 -23.20 11.65 -25.82
CA LYS A 444 -23.25 13.09 -25.54
C LYS A 444 -23.16 13.35 -24.04
N GLN A 445 -22.26 14.22 -23.63
CA GLN A 445 -22.17 14.66 -22.23
C GLN A 445 -23.36 15.56 -21.87
N CYS A 446 -23.95 15.35 -20.69
CA CYS A 446 -24.94 16.28 -20.14
C CYS A 446 -24.22 17.53 -19.62
N THR A 447 -24.35 18.66 -20.32
CA THR A 447 -23.56 19.87 -20.08
C THR A 447 -24.10 20.77 -18.98
N SER A 448 -25.33 20.55 -18.50
CA SER A 448 -25.93 21.38 -17.46
C SER A 448 -26.94 20.59 -16.64
N HIS A 449 -26.47 20.05 -15.51
CA HIS A 449 -27.35 19.48 -14.50
C HIS A 449 -27.37 20.40 -13.28
N PRO A 450 -28.54 20.95 -12.86
CA PRO A 450 -28.66 21.82 -11.70
C PRO A 450 -28.04 21.24 -10.43
N PHE A 451 -28.18 19.92 -10.22
CA PHE A 451 -27.52 19.18 -9.15
C PHE A 451 -25.99 19.35 -9.15
N ILE A 452 -25.32 19.10 -10.28
CA ILE A 452 -23.86 19.23 -10.41
C ILE A 452 -23.43 20.65 -10.00
N ARG A 453 -24.15 21.67 -10.47
CA ARG A 453 -23.84 23.06 -10.11
C ARG A 453 -23.95 23.33 -8.60
N ILE A 454 -24.99 22.82 -7.95
CA ILE A 454 -25.19 22.96 -6.50
C ILE A 454 -24.07 22.26 -5.73
N ILE A 455 -23.77 21.01 -6.09
CA ILE A 455 -22.71 20.23 -5.45
C ILE A 455 -21.34 20.91 -5.61
N LYS A 456 -20.99 21.37 -6.82
CA LYS A 456 -19.74 22.12 -7.07
C LYS A 456 -19.62 23.36 -6.17
N ASN A 457 -20.71 24.11 -5.99
CA ASN A 457 -20.71 25.28 -5.10
C ASN A 457 -20.49 24.88 -3.63
N ILE A 458 -21.12 23.79 -3.17
CA ILE A 458 -20.93 23.30 -1.80
C ILE A 458 -19.48 22.83 -1.59
N MET A 459 -18.91 22.08 -2.53
CA MET A 459 -17.51 21.64 -2.48
C MET A 459 -16.55 22.83 -2.42
N SER A 460 -16.74 23.83 -3.27
CA SER A 460 -15.94 25.06 -3.24
C SER A 460 -16.02 25.79 -1.90
N ASN A 461 -17.20 25.85 -1.28
CA ASN A 461 -17.35 26.45 0.04
C ASN A 461 -16.59 25.67 1.12
N ILE A 462 -16.63 24.33 1.07
CA ILE A 462 -15.89 23.47 2.02
C ILE A 462 -14.37 23.66 1.85
N GLU A 463 -13.88 23.72 0.61
CA GLU A 463 -12.47 24.01 0.33
C GLU A 463 -12.03 25.37 0.89
N GLN A 464 -12.85 26.41 0.74
CA GLN A 464 -12.57 27.72 1.31
C GLN A 464 -12.55 27.71 2.85
N LEU A 465 -13.41 26.91 3.48
CA LEU A 465 -13.39 26.73 4.93
C LEU A 465 -12.11 26.01 5.38
N ALA A 466 -11.70 24.95 4.68
CA ALA A 466 -10.45 24.24 4.94
C ALA A 466 -9.23 25.17 4.82
N GLN A 467 -9.17 26.00 3.77
CA GLN A 467 -8.11 26.99 3.60
C GLN A 467 -8.07 28.02 4.74
N LYS A 468 -9.23 28.48 5.23
CA LYS A 468 -9.30 29.42 6.35
C LYS A 468 -8.81 28.79 7.66
N THR A 469 -9.15 27.54 7.94
CA THR A 469 -8.68 26.83 9.14
C THR A 469 -7.16 26.69 9.15
N TYR A 470 -6.53 26.52 7.97
CA TYR A 470 -5.08 26.34 7.86
C TYR A 470 -4.29 27.67 7.79
N ASN A 471 -4.88 28.75 7.26
CA ASN A 471 -4.21 30.06 7.14
C ASN A 471 -4.02 30.83 8.48
N ILE A 472 -4.40 30.27 9.62
CA ILE A 472 -4.23 30.91 10.94
C ILE A 472 -2.75 30.84 11.43
N GLY A 473 -1.86 30.16 10.71
CA GLY A 473 -0.41 30.09 10.99
C GLY A 473 0.52 30.98 10.16
N ALA A 474 0.00 31.82 9.24
CA ALA A 474 0.84 32.71 8.42
C ALA A 474 1.33 33.97 9.15
N GLN A 475 1.27 34.01 10.49
CA GLN A 475 1.99 34.99 11.30
C GLN A 475 3.39 34.48 11.66
N SER A 476 4.20 34.26 10.63
CA SER A 476 5.62 34.57 10.66
C SER A 476 6.02 34.96 9.24
N SER A 477 6.30 36.25 9.07
CA SER A 477 6.56 36.97 7.82
C SER A 477 7.47 36.22 6.83
N PRO A 478 7.23 36.34 5.50
CA PRO A 478 8.14 35.85 4.47
C PRO A 478 9.27 36.87 4.27
N ALA A 479 10.33 36.78 5.06
CA ALA A 479 11.58 37.48 4.77
C ALA A 479 12.77 36.68 5.33
N HIS A 480 13.71 36.35 4.44
CA HIS A 480 14.93 35.55 4.64
C HIS A 480 14.81 34.03 4.47
N ALA A 481 14.59 33.63 3.22
CA ALA A 481 15.37 32.55 2.65
C ALA A 481 16.85 33.00 2.55
N CYS A 482 17.69 32.51 3.45
CA CYS A 482 19.11 32.31 3.16
C CYS A 482 19.55 31.05 3.89
N CYS A 483 19.93 30.05 3.10
CA CYS A 483 20.45 28.78 3.56
C CYS A 483 21.71 28.99 4.41
N THR A 484 21.76 28.42 5.61
CA THR A 484 22.97 27.78 6.13
C THR A 484 22.58 26.60 7.04
N ASN A 485 23.28 25.49 6.81
CA ASN A 485 23.16 24.20 7.50
C ASN A 485 23.10 24.34 9.03
N THR A 486 22.19 23.59 9.65
CA THR A 486 22.40 22.78 10.88
C THR A 486 21.08 22.10 11.29
N ASP A 487 21.04 20.78 11.11
CA ASP A 487 20.28 19.77 11.86
C ASP A 487 18.99 20.20 12.60
N THR A 488 17.89 20.39 11.87
CA THR A 488 16.50 20.28 12.37
C THR A 488 15.52 20.00 11.21
N HIS A 489 15.67 18.85 10.53
CA HIS A 489 15.14 18.68 9.16
C HIS A 489 13.74 18.05 8.96
N THR A 490 12.95 17.73 9.99
CA THR A 490 11.68 17.01 9.78
C THR A 490 10.42 17.88 9.92
N ASN A 491 10.30 18.72 10.95
CA ASN A 491 9.01 19.40 11.25
C ASN A 491 8.63 20.52 10.28
N THR A 492 9.59 21.33 9.83
CA THR A 492 9.29 22.48 8.95
C THR A 492 8.87 22.02 7.55
N HIS A 493 9.46 20.92 7.07
CA HIS A 493 9.25 20.41 5.72
C HIS A 493 7.87 19.76 5.52
N VAL A 494 7.33 19.13 6.57
CA VAL A 494 6.00 18.49 6.52
C VAL A 494 4.87 19.53 6.53
N SER A 495 4.97 20.56 7.38
CA SER A 495 3.99 21.65 7.43
C SER A 495 3.95 22.49 6.13
N LEU A 496 5.10 22.72 5.51
CA LEU A 496 5.18 23.31 4.16
C LEU A 496 4.50 22.42 3.11
N CYS A 497 4.69 21.09 3.16
CA CYS A 497 4.11 20.16 2.18
C CYS A 497 2.58 20.08 2.26
N VAL A 498 1.99 20.12 3.46
CA VAL A 498 0.52 20.18 3.63
C VAL A 498 -0.02 21.51 3.10
N SER A 499 0.67 22.61 3.41
CA SER A 499 0.34 23.96 2.91
C SER A 499 0.33 24.01 1.38
N GLU A 500 1.39 23.52 0.73
CA GLU A 500 1.50 23.50 -0.73
C GLU A 500 0.42 22.63 -1.39
N ARG A 501 0.09 21.46 -0.82
CA ARG A 501 -0.98 20.57 -1.34
C ARG A 501 -2.38 21.16 -1.19
N LEU A 502 -2.62 21.92 -0.11
CA LEU A 502 -3.85 22.68 0.12
C LEU A 502 -3.87 24.01 -0.68
N LEU A 503 -2.73 24.61 -0.99
CA LEU A 503 -2.68 25.84 -1.81
C LEU A 503 -2.79 25.53 -3.31
N ASN A 504 -2.41 24.33 -3.73
CA ASN A 504 -2.66 23.82 -5.09
C ASN A 504 -4.13 23.48 -5.41
N ILE A 505 -5.09 23.89 -4.56
CA ILE A 505 -6.54 23.73 -4.75
C ILE A 505 -7.05 24.39 -6.05
N GLN A 506 -6.31 25.30 -6.68
CA GLN A 506 -6.84 26.25 -7.65
C GLN A 506 -7.29 25.72 -9.04
N SER A 507 -7.37 24.42 -9.29
CA SER A 507 -7.84 23.93 -10.61
C SER A 507 -8.37 22.49 -10.65
N HIS A 508 -9.06 22.02 -9.61
CA HIS A 508 -9.51 20.63 -9.63
C HIS A 508 -10.84 20.43 -10.34
N GLU A 509 -10.88 19.45 -11.25
CA GLU A 509 -12.10 18.96 -11.85
C GLU A 509 -12.85 18.12 -10.80
N TYR A 510 -13.83 18.72 -10.11
CA TYR A 510 -14.77 17.97 -9.26
C TYR A 510 -15.36 16.78 -10.04
N GLY A 511 -15.80 15.73 -9.37
CA GLY A 511 -16.30 14.50 -9.99
C GLY A 511 -15.23 13.66 -10.73
N SER A 512 -13.94 14.02 -10.66
CA SER A 512 -12.86 13.23 -11.28
C SER A 512 -12.14 12.31 -10.29
N GLN A 513 -11.59 11.20 -10.78
CA GLN A 513 -10.70 10.34 -9.99
C GLN A 513 -9.44 11.08 -9.50
N LYS A 514 -9.01 12.13 -10.22
CA LYS A 514 -7.92 13.01 -9.77
C LYS A 514 -8.25 13.72 -8.46
N TYR A 515 -9.51 14.16 -8.29
CA TYR A 515 -9.96 14.79 -7.05
C TYR A 515 -9.93 13.81 -5.87
N GLU A 516 -10.35 12.57 -6.08
CA GLU A 516 -10.26 11.52 -5.05
C GLU A 516 -8.80 11.25 -4.64
N GLN A 517 -7.89 11.16 -5.61
CA GLN A 517 -6.46 11.02 -5.32
C GLN A 517 -5.88 12.22 -4.56
N TRP A 518 -6.38 13.43 -4.82
CA TRP A 518 -6.02 14.61 -4.06
C TRP A 518 -6.52 14.54 -2.60
N ILE A 519 -7.77 14.13 -2.37
CA ILE A 519 -8.32 13.90 -1.02
C ILE A 519 -7.43 12.92 -0.24
N ILE A 520 -7.10 11.77 -0.86
CA ILE A 520 -6.21 10.76 -0.26
C ILE A 520 -4.83 11.37 0.06
N SER A 521 -4.28 12.17 -0.84
CA SER A 521 -2.98 12.82 -0.66
C SER A 521 -2.97 13.81 0.51
N VAL A 522 -4.04 14.61 0.67
CA VAL A 522 -4.22 15.54 1.80
C VAL A 522 -4.37 14.77 3.11
N GLN A 523 -5.19 13.71 3.14
CA GLN A 523 -5.37 12.87 4.33
C GLN A 523 -4.04 12.23 4.76
N LYS A 524 -3.27 11.65 3.82
CA LYS A 524 -1.92 11.11 4.07
C LYS A 524 -0.98 12.16 4.66
N SER A 525 -0.99 13.38 4.13
CA SER A 525 -0.23 14.51 4.67
C SER A 525 -0.64 14.87 6.11
N CYS A 526 -1.93 14.82 6.44
CA CYS A 526 -2.41 15.06 7.81
C CYS A 526 -1.98 13.96 8.80
N ARG A 527 -1.79 12.71 8.33
CA ARG A 527 -1.32 11.60 9.20
C ARG A 527 0.08 11.86 9.76
N VAL A 528 0.95 12.46 8.96
CA VAL A 528 2.37 12.67 9.30
C VAL A 528 2.66 14.09 9.79
N LEU A 529 1.65 14.96 9.86
CA LEU A 529 1.82 16.32 10.35
C LEU A 529 2.33 16.31 11.80
N GLN A 530 3.30 17.18 12.09
CA GLN A 530 3.85 17.42 13.42
C GLN A 530 4.00 18.94 13.60
N MET A 531 3.41 19.50 14.67
CA MET A 531 3.49 20.92 14.99
C MET A 531 4.04 21.11 16.42
N LYS A 532 4.53 22.32 16.72
CA LYS A 532 5.06 22.64 18.06
C LYS A 532 3.97 22.60 19.15
N ASN A 533 2.73 22.92 18.78
CA ASN A 533 1.58 22.88 19.68
C ASN A 533 0.72 21.65 19.34
N ALA A 534 0.78 20.63 20.20
CA ALA A 534 0.09 19.37 20.00
C ALA A 534 -1.46 19.51 20.02
N ASP A 535 -2.01 20.45 20.78
CA ASP A 535 -3.46 20.69 20.84
C ASP A 535 -3.96 21.37 19.56
N GLU A 536 -3.18 22.32 19.05
CA GLU A 536 -3.48 22.98 17.79
C GLU A 536 -3.32 22.02 16.59
N GLU A 537 -2.29 21.19 16.60
CA GLU A 537 -2.08 20.12 15.63
C GLU A 537 -3.27 19.16 15.56
N ARG A 538 -3.69 18.67 16.73
CA ARG A 538 -4.84 17.77 16.91
C ARG A 538 -6.10 18.40 16.34
N ARG A 539 -6.38 19.65 16.70
CA ARG A 539 -7.54 20.41 16.20
C ARG A 539 -7.50 20.53 14.68
N ILE A 540 -6.37 20.93 14.10
CA ILE A 540 -6.23 21.14 12.65
C ILE A 540 -6.37 19.83 11.88
N CYS A 541 -5.71 18.76 12.32
CA CYS A 541 -5.80 17.46 11.65
C CYS A 541 -7.24 16.97 11.63
N ARG A 542 -7.94 17.03 12.77
CA ARG A 542 -9.34 16.59 12.88
C ARG A 542 -10.26 17.37 11.95
N GLU A 543 -10.12 18.70 11.89
CA GLU A 543 -10.89 19.55 10.98
C GLU A 543 -10.60 19.25 9.50
N LEU A 544 -9.34 19.03 9.14
CA LEU A 544 -8.97 18.66 7.76
C LEU A 544 -9.55 17.29 7.37
N TYR A 545 -9.55 16.31 8.27
CA TYR A 545 -10.24 15.04 8.06
C TYR A 545 -11.75 15.25 7.86
N ASN A 546 -12.40 16.06 8.68
CA ASN A 546 -13.81 16.41 8.49
C ASN A 546 -14.09 17.01 7.10
N TYR A 547 -13.30 17.99 6.68
CA TYR A 547 -13.49 18.64 5.39
C TYR A 547 -13.27 17.68 4.22
N THR A 548 -12.15 16.94 4.23
CA THR A 548 -11.82 15.99 3.16
C THR A 548 -12.86 14.88 3.02
N GLU A 549 -13.40 14.39 4.13
CA GLU A 549 -14.50 13.42 4.15
C GLU A 549 -15.80 13.98 3.58
N HIS A 550 -16.13 15.22 3.90
CA HIS A 550 -17.29 15.90 3.32
C HIS A 550 -17.13 16.18 1.82
N LEU A 551 -15.91 16.39 1.35
CA LEU A 551 -15.59 16.53 -0.06
C LEU A 551 -15.72 15.18 -0.79
N ARG A 552 -15.22 14.09 -0.18
CA ARG A 552 -15.30 12.73 -0.73
C ARG A 552 -16.74 12.27 -0.98
N VAL A 553 -17.63 12.44 0.00
CA VAL A 553 -19.05 12.05 -0.17
C VAL A 553 -19.70 12.79 -1.35
N ARG A 554 -19.49 14.10 -1.43
CA ARG A 554 -20.08 14.96 -2.49
C ARG A 554 -19.45 14.74 -3.86
N GLN A 555 -18.22 14.26 -3.87
CA GLN A 555 -17.52 13.82 -5.06
C GLN A 555 -18.16 12.56 -5.65
N THR A 556 -18.56 11.59 -4.81
CA THR A 556 -19.19 10.32 -5.24
C THR A 556 -20.65 10.50 -5.68
N ASP A 557 -21.35 11.49 -5.14
CA ASP A 557 -22.73 11.80 -5.55
C ASP A 557 -22.85 12.29 -7.01
N ARG A 558 -21.74 12.70 -7.64
CA ARG A 558 -21.67 13.14 -9.04
C ARG A 558 -21.21 12.02 -9.95
#